data_AF-A0AAD3R1Z4-F1
#
_entry.id   AF-A0AAD3R1Z4-F1
#
_cell.length_a   1.000
_cell.length_b   1.000
_cell.length_c   1.000
_cell.angle_alpha   90.00
_cell.angle_beta   90.00
_cell.angle_gamma   90.00
#
_symmetry.space_group_name_H-M   'P 1'
#
loop_
_entity.id
_entity.type
_entity.pdbx_description
1 polymer ?
#
loop_
_entity_poly.entity_id
_entity_poly.type
_entity_poly.pdbx_seq_one_letter_code
_entity_poly.pdbx_strand_id
1 'polypeptide(L)'
;MELICYTVMGVFPALVILSMPEQSGLCELLVGGACYCLGMVFFKSDGIVPFAHAIWHLFVAMGAAIHYYAIWKYLYAQPPNQVQTSR
;
A
#
# COMPACT_ATOMS: atom_id res chain seq x y z
N MET A 1 -11.80 -15.65 13.03
CA MET A 1 -12.51 -15.45 11.75
C MET A 1 -12.29 -14.03 11.23
N GLU A 2 -12.53 -13.01 12.04
CA GLU A 2 -12.55 -11.60 11.62
C GLU A 2 -11.20 -11.11 11.03
N LEU A 3 -10.08 -11.39 11.69
CA LEU A 3 -8.74 -11.00 11.20
C LEU A 3 -8.36 -11.61 9.84
N ILE A 4 -8.86 -12.82 9.55
CA ILE A 4 -8.61 -13.51 8.29
C ILE A 4 -9.37 -12.79 7.16
N CYS A 5 -10.63 -12.40 7.40
CA CYS A 5 -11.40 -11.62 6.44
C CYS A 5 -10.77 -10.26 6.15
N TYR A 6 -10.26 -9.55 7.16
CA TYR A 6 -9.54 -8.28 6.98
C TYR A 6 -8.23 -8.45 6.19
N THR A 7 -7.48 -9.52 6.47
CA THR A 7 -6.22 -9.80 5.75
C THR A 7 -6.48 -10.16 4.29
N VAL A 8 -7.50 -10.98 4.02
CA VAL A 8 -7.90 -11.35 2.65
C VAL A 8 -8.39 -10.13 1.86
N MET A 9 -9.18 -9.24 2.47
CA MET A 9 -9.60 -7.99 1.82
C MET A 9 -8.42 -7.06 1.50
N GLY A 10 -7.35 -7.07 2.31
CA GLY A 10 -6.14 -6.29 2.03
C GLY A 10 -5.23 -6.92 0.95
N VAL A 11 -5.18 -8.24 0.88
CA VAL A 11 -4.32 -8.98 -0.08
C VAL A 11 -4.95 -9.06 -1.47
N PHE A 12 -6.28 -9.07 -1.57
CA PHE A 12 -6.98 -9.18 -2.86
C PHE A 12 -6.62 -8.04 -3.86
N PRO A 13 -6.60 -6.76 -3.47
CA PRO A 13 -6.12 -5.67 -4.33
C PRO A 13 -4.64 -5.82 -4.70
N ALA A 14 -3.81 -6.43 -3.85
CA ALA A 14 -2.39 -6.63 -4.13
C ALA A 14 -2.15 -7.65 -5.27
N LEU A 15 -3.11 -8.52 -5.59
CA LEU A 15 -2.99 -9.46 -6.71
C LEU A 15 -3.06 -8.76 -8.07
N VAL A 16 -3.72 -7.60 -8.17
CA VAL A 16 -3.80 -6.79 -9.41
C VAL A 16 -2.42 -6.41 -9.92
N ILE A 17 -1.44 -6.31 -9.02
CA ILE A 17 -0.05 -6.02 -9.32
C ILE A 17 0.58 -7.09 -10.22
N LEU A 18 0.20 -8.37 -10.06
CA LEU A 18 0.75 -9.48 -10.87
C LEU A 18 0.29 -9.43 -12.33
N SER A 19 -0.76 -8.67 -12.63
CA SER A 19 -1.28 -8.46 -13.97
C SER A 19 -0.83 -7.14 -14.60
N MET A 20 0.01 -6.35 -13.92
CA MET A 20 0.53 -5.10 -14.47
C MET A 20 1.75 -5.36 -15.38
N PRO A 21 1.70 -4.94 -16.67
CA PRO A 21 2.83 -5.11 -17.60
C PRO A 21 4.00 -4.16 -17.26
N GLU A 22 3.72 -3.02 -16.64
CA GLU A 22 4.70 -2.02 -16.21
C GLU A 22 4.97 -2.14 -14.70
N GLN A 23 6.12 -2.70 -14.33
CA GLN A 23 6.53 -2.92 -12.94
C GLN A 23 7.13 -1.68 -12.27
N SER A 24 7.10 -0.54 -12.94
CA SER A 24 7.76 0.67 -12.46
C SER A 24 7.18 1.13 -11.11
N GLY A 25 5.87 0.97 -10.86
CA GLY A 25 5.24 1.25 -9.56
C GLY A 25 5.26 0.16 -8.50
N LEU A 26 5.90 -0.98 -8.81
CA LEU A 26 5.96 -2.12 -7.90
C LEU A 26 6.68 -1.78 -6.60
N CYS A 27 7.79 -1.04 -6.70
CA CYS A 27 8.63 -0.70 -5.56
C CYS A 27 7.87 0.18 -4.55
N GLU A 28 7.18 1.23 -5.03
CA GLU A 28 6.38 2.09 -4.17
C GLU A 28 5.22 1.33 -3.49
N LEU A 29 4.54 0.43 -4.21
CA LEU A 29 3.49 -0.40 -3.59
C LEU A 29 4.04 -1.35 -2.52
N LEU A 30 5.21 -1.95 -2.76
CA LEU A 30 5.85 -2.88 -1.82
C LEU A 30 6.30 -2.16 -0.55
N VAL A 31 6.86 -0.95 -0.69
CA VAL A 31 7.24 -0.09 0.44
C VAL A 31 6.01 0.39 1.22
N GLY A 32 4.92 0.76 0.54
CA GLY A 32 3.64 1.11 1.20
C GLY A 32 3.04 -0.07 1.98
N GLY A 33 3.06 -1.26 1.39
CA GLY A 33 2.64 -2.51 2.05
C GLY A 33 3.51 -2.87 3.25
N ALA A 34 4.83 -2.69 3.16
CA ALA A 34 5.75 -2.89 4.29
C ALA A 34 5.44 -1.93 5.46
N CYS A 35 5.08 -0.67 5.16
CA CYS A 35 4.64 0.30 6.17
C CYS A 35 3.36 -0.16 6.89
N TYR A 36 2.40 -0.75 6.17
CA TYR A 36 1.21 -1.33 6.79
C TYR A 36 1.52 -2.54 7.67
N CYS A 37 2.41 -3.43 7.22
CA CYS A 37 2.86 -4.57 8.02
C CYS A 37 3.54 -4.13 9.31
N LEU A 38 4.43 -3.12 9.24
CA LEU A 38 5.07 -2.53 10.41
C LEU A 38 4.04 -1.87 11.34
N GLY A 39 3.07 -1.14 10.79
CA GLY A 39 1.94 -0.60 11.56
C GLY A 39 1.20 -1.69 12.34
N MET A 40 0.88 -2.83 11.72
CA MET A 40 0.21 -3.94 12.41
C MET A 40 0.98 -4.46 13.65
N VAL A 41 2.31 -4.43 13.62
CA VAL A 41 3.13 -4.82 14.79
C VAL A 41 2.94 -3.83 15.94
N PHE A 42 2.87 -2.53 15.65
CA PHE A 42 2.58 -1.50 16.66
C PHE A 42 1.14 -1.57 17.15
N PHE A 43 0.17 -1.88 16.29
CA PHE A 43 -1.22 -2.12 16.68
C PHE A 43 -1.35 -3.29 17.66
N LYS A 44 -0.61 -4.39 17.42
CA LYS A 44 -0.56 -5.54 18.34
C LYS A 44 0.08 -5.19 19.69
N SER A 45 0.97 -4.20 19.68
CA SER A 45 1.68 -3.71 20.87
C SER A 45 0.90 -2.62 21.61
N ASP A 46 -0.33 -2.30 21.17
CA ASP A 46 -1.21 -1.33 21.81
C ASP A 46 -1.60 -1.82 23.21
N GLY A 47 -1.24 -1.03 24.22
CA GLY A 47 -1.35 -1.40 25.64
C GLY A 47 -0.04 -1.86 26.32
N ILE A 48 1.01 -2.17 25.55
CA ILE A 48 2.36 -2.48 26.09
C ILE A 48 3.26 -1.24 26.02
N VAL A 49 3.21 -0.51 24.90
CA VAL A 49 4.00 0.71 24.68
C VAL A 49 3.07 1.93 24.79
N PRO A 50 3.38 2.94 25.61
CA PRO A 50 2.58 4.16 25.66
C PRO A 50 2.57 4.84 24.29
N PHE A 51 1.39 5.26 23.82
CA PHE A 51 1.16 5.87 22.49
C PHE A 51 1.34 4.95 21.27
N ALA A 52 1.40 3.62 21.44
CA ALA A 52 1.47 2.68 20.32
C ALA A 52 0.36 2.88 19.26
N HIS A 53 -0.87 3.19 19.70
CA HIS A 53 -1.98 3.53 18.79
C HIS A 53 -1.68 4.73 17.88
N ALA A 54 -1.07 5.80 18.41
CA ALA A 54 -0.73 6.98 17.62
C ALA A 54 0.38 6.67 16.61
N ILE A 55 1.37 5.88 17.01
CA ILE A 55 2.44 5.40 16.14
C ILE A 55 1.85 4.53 15.01
N TRP A 56 0.88 3.66 15.33
CA TRP A 56 0.15 2.89 14.33
C TRP A 56 -0.52 3.78 13.28
N HIS A 57 -1.23 4.83 13.69
CA HIS A 57 -1.84 5.80 12.76
C HIS A 57 -0.81 6.48 11.86
N LEU A 58 0.38 6.81 12.37
CA LEU A 58 1.45 7.38 11.55
C LEU A 58 1.93 6.41 10.47
N PHE A 59 2.11 5.12 10.80
CA PHE A 59 2.48 4.09 9.81
C PHE A 59 1.39 3.87 8.77
N VAL A 60 0.12 3.84 9.19
CA VAL A 60 -1.05 3.73 8.30
C VAL A 60 -1.14 4.92 7.36
N ALA A 61 -0.98 6.15 7.86
CA ALA A 61 -0.99 7.36 7.06
C ALA A 61 0.18 7.41 6.07
N MET A 62 1.37 6.99 6.49
CA MET A 62 2.55 6.92 5.63
C MET A 62 2.38 5.88 4.52
N GLY A 63 1.88 4.68 4.84
CA GLY A 63 1.55 3.66 3.84
C GLY A 63 0.53 4.17 2.81
N ALA A 64 -0.54 4.82 3.28
CA ALA A 64 -1.54 5.43 2.41
C ALA A 64 -0.96 6.53 1.51
N ALA A 65 -0.07 7.38 2.05
CA ALA A 65 0.60 8.43 1.29
C ALA A 65 1.51 7.87 0.19
N ILE A 66 2.22 6.77 0.45
CA ILE A 66 3.08 6.10 -0.53
C ILE A 66 2.24 5.47 -1.64
N HIS A 67 1.11 4.82 -1.30
CA HIS A 67 0.19 4.30 -2.31
C HIS A 67 -0.43 5.42 -3.15
N TYR A 68 -0.82 6.54 -2.53
CA TYR A 68 -1.29 7.71 -3.24
C TYR A 68 -0.21 8.27 -4.19
N TYR A 69 1.03 8.35 -3.72
CA TYR A 69 2.17 8.79 -4.53
C TYR A 69 2.42 7.87 -5.71
N ALA A 70 2.31 6.55 -5.55
CA ALA A 70 2.39 5.61 -6.65
C ALA A 70 1.30 5.87 -7.71
N ILE A 71 0.04 6.07 -7.29
CA ILE A 71 -1.03 6.41 -8.23
C ILE A 71 -0.74 7.74 -8.93
N TRP A 72 -0.35 8.77 -8.18
CA TRP A 72 0.00 10.07 -8.77
C TRP A 72 1.11 9.95 -9.81
N LYS A 73 2.20 9.23 -9.50
CA LYS A 73 3.36 9.09 -10.37
C LYS A 73 3.08 8.21 -11.60
N TYR A 74 2.41 7.08 -11.42
CA TYR A 74 2.23 6.09 -12.49
C TYR A 74 0.94 6.27 -13.29
N LEU A 75 -0.10 6.88 -12.71
CA LEU A 75 -1.35 7.15 -13.41
C LEU A 75 -1.42 8.61 -13.91
N TYR A 76 -1.10 9.59 -13.06
CA TYR A 76 -1.26 11.02 -13.41
C TYR A 76 -0.02 11.65 -14.05
N ALA A 77 1.19 11.27 -13.62
CA ALA A 77 2.44 11.80 -14.18
C ALA A 77 2.94 10.98 -15.40
N GLN A 78 2.01 10.37 -16.14
CA GLN A 78 2.31 9.77 -17.43
C GLN A 78 2.77 10.87 -18.41
N PRO A 79 4.00 10.83 -18.96
CA PRO A 79 4.36 11.70 -20.07
C PRO A 79 3.39 11.45 -21.24
N PRO A 80 3.12 12.45 -22.11
CA PRO A 80 2.04 12.41 -23.10
C PRO A 80 2.20 11.39 -24.25
N ASN A 81 2.94 10.29 -24.07
CA ASN A 81 3.32 9.43 -25.17
C ASN A 81 3.21 7.92 -24.95
N GLN A 82 2.17 7.45 -24.22
CA GLN A 82 1.80 6.02 -24.18
C GLN A 82 0.27 5.79 -24.24
N VAL A 83 -0.48 6.64 -24.96
CA VAL A 83 -1.89 6.34 -25.35
C VAL A 83 -1.93 5.50 -26.65
N GLN A 84 -0.78 5.05 -27.17
CA GLN A 84 -0.77 4.27 -28.41
C GLN A 84 -0.81 2.75 -28.12
N THR A 85 -2.03 2.22 -28.30
CA THR A 85 -2.36 0.86 -28.74
C THR A 85 -2.10 -0.30 -27.78
N SER A 86 -3.17 -0.78 -27.14
CA SER A 86 -3.58 -2.17 -27.43
C SER A 86 -5.07 -2.15 -27.77
N ARG A 87 -5.35 -2.39 -29.05
CA ARG A 87 -6.56 -3.08 -29.50
C ARG A 87 -6.55 -4.50 -28.94
#